data_AF-A0A967FCW5-F1
#
_entry.id   AF-A0A967FCW5-F1
#
_cell.length_a   1.000
_cell.length_b   1.000
_cell.length_c   1.000
_cell.angle_alpha   90.00
_cell.angle_beta   90.00
_cell.angle_gamma   90.00
#
_symmetry.space_group_name_H-M   'P 1'
#
loop_
_entity.id
_entity.type
_entity.pdbx_description
1 polymer ?
#
loop_
_entity_poly.entity_id
_entity_poly.type
_entity_poly.pdbx_seq_one_letter_code
_entity_poly.pdbx_strand_id
1 'polypeptide(L)'
;MPTIAEEWLEQGRLEGLAEGREEGREEGQRKAALTLLRRFLAYRFDIELDHFDDDLQPLDLAAITHLSEAAFEVETLAEFEAMLNQMKAEAEREEEAQSHGTEALC
;
A
#
# COMPACT_ATOMS: atom_id res chain seq x y z
N MET A 1 42.81 -1.02 13.78
CA MET A 1 41.82 0.06 14.04
C MET A 1 41.32 0.45 12.66
N PRO A 2 40.06 0.13 12.33
CA PRO A 2 39.48 0.58 11.08
C PRO A 2 39.48 2.12 11.05
N THR A 3 39.58 2.68 9.85
CA THR A 3 39.48 4.12 9.63
C THR A 3 38.02 4.55 9.63
N ILE A 4 37.75 5.81 9.95
CA ILE A 4 36.41 6.41 9.89
C ILE A 4 35.77 6.18 8.50
N ALA A 5 36.58 6.19 7.44
CA ALA A 5 36.11 5.94 6.08
C ALA A 5 35.66 4.47 5.86
N GLU A 6 36.35 3.49 6.46
CA GLU A 6 35.94 2.08 6.42
C GLU A 6 34.68 1.83 7.24
N GLU A 7 34.54 2.51 8.39
CA GLU A 7 33.34 2.46 9.23
C GLU A 7 32.12 3.01 8.49
N TRP A 8 32.26 4.13 7.77
CA TRP A 8 31.17 4.73 7.00
C TRP A 8 30.73 3.87 5.81
N LEU A 9 31.70 3.26 5.11
CA LEU A 9 31.42 2.33 4.01
C LEU A 9 30.66 1.09 4.48
N GLU A 10 31.09 0.51 5.61
CA GLU A 10 30.43 -0.66 6.18
C GLU A 10 29.04 -0.31 6.72
N GLN A 11 28.87 0.85 7.35
CA GLN A 11 27.57 1.33 7.81
C GLN A 11 26.60 1.53 6.64
N GLY A 12 27.02 2.23 5.57
CA GLY A 12 26.16 2.43 4.40
C GLY A 12 25.79 1.11 3.70
N ARG A 13 26.69 0.12 3.70
CA ARG A 13 26.40 -1.23 3.19
C ARG A 13 25.35 -1.95 4.05
N LEU A 14 25.42 -1.82 5.37
CA LEU A 14 24.47 -2.44 6.30
C LEU A 14 23.10 -1.76 6.22
N GLU A 15 23.06 -0.43 6.16
CA GLU A 15 21.84 0.37 6.01
C GLU A 15 21.13 0.02 4.70
N GLY A 16 21.84 0.03 3.56
CA GLY A 16 21.23 -0.31 2.27
C GLY A 16 20.72 -1.76 2.19
N LEU A 17 21.35 -2.70 2.89
CA LEU A 17 20.87 -4.08 2.96
C LEU A 17 19.65 -4.23 3.88
N ALA A 18 19.56 -3.43 4.94
CA ALA A 18 18.40 -3.40 5.81
C ALA A 18 17.20 -2.77 5.09
N GLU A 19 17.39 -1.61 4.48
CA GLU A 19 16.36 -0.87 3.74
C GLU A 19 15.81 -1.69 2.57
N GLY A 20 16.68 -2.23 1.71
CA GLY A 20 16.22 -3.05 0.57
C GLY A 20 15.50 -4.34 1.01
N ARG A 21 15.77 -4.86 2.22
CA ARG A 21 15.05 -6.00 2.76
C ARG A 21 13.67 -5.61 3.30
N GLU A 22 13.55 -4.43 3.90
CA GLU A 22 12.28 -3.87 4.37
C GLU A 22 11.36 -3.57 3.17
N GLU A 23 11.85 -2.82 2.18
CA GLU A 23 11.11 -2.47 0.97
C GLU A 23 10.62 -3.71 0.21
N GLY A 24 11.51 -4.70 0.02
CA GLY A 24 11.14 -5.94 -0.66
C GLY A 24 10.11 -6.76 0.12
N ARG A 25 10.08 -6.65 1.45
CA ARG A 25 9.08 -7.31 2.28
C ARG A 25 7.73 -6.59 2.13
N GLU A 26 7.71 -5.28 2.19
CA GLU A 26 6.49 -4.48 2.03
C GLU A 26 5.87 -4.66 0.64
N GLU A 27 6.68 -4.56 -0.43
CA GLU A 27 6.20 -4.78 -1.80
C GLU A 27 5.64 -6.20 -1.97
N GLY A 28 6.35 -7.20 -1.45
CA GLY A 28 5.91 -8.59 -1.48
C GLY A 28 4.58 -8.82 -0.75
N GLN A 29 4.41 -8.22 0.43
CA GLN A 29 3.17 -8.30 1.20
C GLN A 29 2.02 -7.60 0.46
N ARG A 30 2.26 -6.40 -0.08
CA ARG A 30 1.28 -5.64 -0.84
C ARG A 30 0.80 -6.41 -2.06
N LYS A 31 1.72 -6.97 -2.84
CA LYS A 31 1.38 -7.78 -4.03
C LYS A 31 0.60 -9.04 -3.65
N ALA A 32 0.97 -9.71 -2.56
CA ALA A 32 0.25 -10.89 -2.07
C ALA A 32 -1.18 -10.54 -1.65
N ALA A 33 -1.36 -9.46 -0.89
CA ALA A 33 -2.67 -8.98 -0.44
C ALA A 33 -3.58 -8.65 -1.63
N LEU A 34 -3.09 -7.86 -2.60
CA LEU A 34 -3.82 -7.55 -3.83
C LEU A 34 -4.22 -8.81 -4.61
N THR A 35 -3.31 -9.77 -4.75
CA THR A 35 -3.59 -11.01 -5.48
C THR A 35 -4.71 -11.80 -4.83
N LEU A 36 -4.72 -11.90 -3.50
CA LEU A 36 -5.74 -12.62 -2.75
C LEU A 36 -7.08 -11.90 -2.81
N LEU A 37 -7.08 -10.58 -2.62
CA LEU A 37 -8.28 -9.75 -2.70
C LEU A 37 -8.94 -9.87 -4.08
N ARG A 38 -8.18 -9.72 -5.17
CA ARG A 38 -8.70 -9.88 -6.55
C ARG A 38 -9.36 -11.23 -6.76
N ARG A 39 -8.69 -12.31 -6.35
CA ARG A 39 -9.24 -13.68 -6.47
C ARG A 39 -10.51 -13.86 -5.65
N PHE A 40 -10.54 -13.29 -4.45
CA PHE A 40 -11.71 -13.35 -3.59
C PHE A 40 -12.90 -12.62 -4.21
N LEU A 41 -12.70 -11.39 -4.69
CA LEU A 41 -13.75 -10.59 -5.33
C LEU A 41 -14.26 -11.24 -6.62
N ALA A 42 -13.36 -11.71 -7.48
CA ALA A 42 -13.71 -12.44 -8.70
C ALA A 42 -14.54 -13.69 -8.39
N TYR A 43 -14.15 -14.46 -7.36
CA TYR A 43 -14.90 -15.65 -6.96
C TYR A 43 -16.27 -15.33 -6.33
N ARG A 44 -16.33 -14.30 -5.46
CA ARG A 44 -17.53 -13.97 -4.69
C ARG A 44 -18.58 -13.23 -5.51
N PHE A 45 -18.15 -12.32 -6.37
CA PHE A 45 -19.03 -11.41 -7.11
C PHE A 45 -19.09 -11.71 -8.62
N ASP A 46 -18.40 -12.75 -9.08
CA ASP A 46 -18.35 -13.16 -10.50
C ASP A 46 -17.89 -12.04 -11.44
N ILE A 47 -16.79 -11.38 -11.06
CA ILE A 47 -16.16 -10.29 -11.80
C ILE A 47 -14.79 -10.70 -12.35
N GLU A 48 -14.28 -9.93 -13.30
CA GLU A 48 -12.92 -10.11 -13.83
C GLU A 48 -11.84 -9.77 -12.77
N LEU A 49 -10.68 -10.43 -12.85
CA LEU A 49 -9.62 -10.31 -11.84
C LEU A 49 -8.95 -8.94 -11.80
N ASP A 50 -9.01 -8.20 -12.89
CA ASP A 50 -8.43 -6.88 -13.11
C ASP A 50 -9.45 -5.74 -13.00
N HIS A 51 -10.71 -6.06 -12.68
CA HIS A 51 -11.80 -5.09 -12.62
C HIS A 51 -11.51 -3.87 -11.73
N PHE A 52 -10.74 -4.06 -10.66
CA PHE A 52 -10.36 -3.01 -9.70
C PHE A 52 -8.88 -2.64 -9.74
N ASP A 53 -8.13 -2.99 -10.78
CA ASP A 53 -6.68 -2.79 -10.80
C ASP A 53 -6.29 -1.32 -10.68
N ASP A 54 -6.95 -0.44 -11.44
CA ASP A 54 -6.72 1.00 -11.42
C ASP A 54 -7.06 1.62 -10.06
N ASP A 55 -8.10 1.10 -9.39
CA ASP A 55 -8.57 1.63 -8.11
C ASP A 55 -7.75 1.13 -6.91
N LEU A 56 -7.19 -0.08 -6.99
CA LEU A 56 -6.39 -0.68 -5.93
C LEU A 56 -4.91 -0.31 -6.03
N GLN A 57 -4.41 0.06 -7.22
CA GLN A 57 -3.02 0.46 -7.43
C GLN A 57 -2.56 1.66 -6.59
N PRO A 58 -3.36 2.73 -6.35
CA PRO A 58 -2.91 3.84 -5.52
C PRO A 58 -2.91 3.52 -4.02
N LEU A 59 -3.58 2.45 -3.59
CA LEU A 59 -3.72 2.13 -2.17
C LEU A 59 -2.44 1.54 -1.57
N ASP A 60 -2.12 1.94 -0.35
CA ASP A 60 -1.03 1.38 0.43
C ASP A 60 -1.41 0.02 1.04
N LEU A 61 -0.42 -0.64 1.67
CA LEU A 61 -0.66 -1.95 2.26
C LEU A 61 -1.72 -1.90 3.37
N ALA A 62 -1.76 -0.83 4.18
CA ALA A 62 -2.70 -0.69 5.28
C ALA A 62 -4.15 -0.60 4.77
N ALA A 63 -4.40 0.24 3.77
CA ALA A 63 -5.71 0.36 3.13
C ALA A 63 -6.12 -0.95 2.46
N ILE A 64 -5.22 -1.63 1.75
CA ILE A 64 -5.51 -2.92 1.11
C ILE A 64 -5.87 -3.98 2.16
N THR A 65 -5.16 -4.03 3.29
CA THR A 65 -5.48 -4.96 4.39
C THR A 65 -6.85 -4.66 4.98
N HIS A 66 -7.15 -3.40 5.28
CA HIS A 66 -8.45 -3.01 5.82
C HIS A 66 -9.60 -3.35 4.84
N LEU A 67 -9.41 -3.05 3.55
CA LEU A 67 -10.36 -3.37 2.51
C LEU A 67 -10.55 -4.88 2.36
N SER A 68 -9.49 -5.67 2.54
CA SER A 68 -9.55 -7.14 2.51
C SER A 68 -10.38 -7.70 3.66
N GLU A 69 -10.26 -7.15 4.87
CA GLU A 69 -11.07 -7.54 6.03
C GLU A 69 -12.54 -7.18 5.80
N ALA A 70 -12.80 -5.94 5.35
CA ALA A 70 -14.15 -5.48 5.04
C ALA A 70 -14.83 -6.26 3.90
N ALA A 71 -14.07 -6.72 2.91
CA ALA A 71 -14.61 -7.52 1.81
C ALA A 71 -15.27 -8.82 2.27
N PHE A 72 -14.90 -9.36 3.44
CA PHE A 72 -15.56 -10.52 4.03
C PHE A 72 -16.93 -10.20 4.64
N GLU A 73 -17.20 -8.94 4.97
CA GLU A 73 -18.43 -8.51 5.65
C GLU A 73 -19.51 -8.04 4.67
N VAL A 74 -19.13 -7.53 3.51
CA VAL A 74 -20.08 -7.04 2.50
C VAL A 74 -20.84 -8.16 1.79
N GLU A 75 -22.12 -7.94 1.54
CA GLU A 75 -23.01 -8.89 0.88
C GLU A 75 -23.04 -8.68 -0.63
N THR A 76 -22.77 -7.45 -1.09
CA THR A 76 -22.88 -7.07 -2.50
C THR A 76 -21.64 -6.37 -3.03
N LEU A 77 -21.48 -6.40 -4.35
CA LEU A 77 -20.40 -5.68 -5.04
C LEU A 77 -20.52 -4.16 -4.84
N ALA A 78 -21.74 -3.62 -4.85
CA ALA A 78 -21.98 -2.19 -4.66
C ALA A 78 -21.56 -1.68 -3.27
N GLU A 79 -21.74 -2.50 -2.23
CA GLU A 79 -21.24 -2.19 -0.88
C GLU A 79 -19.72 -2.12 -0.85
N PHE A 80 -19.06 -3.09 -1.50
CA PHE A 80 -17.60 -3.08 -1.62
C PHE A 80 -17.09 -1.86 -2.40
N GLU A 81 -17.71 -1.51 -3.53
CA GLU A 81 -17.38 -0.30 -4.31
C GLU A 81 -17.53 0.98 -3.49
N ALA A 82 -18.58 1.08 -2.67
CA ALA A 82 -18.78 2.23 -1.79
C ALA A 82 -17.64 2.38 -0.77
N MET A 83 -17.19 1.27 -0.18
CA MET A 83 -16.07 1.26 0.74
C MET A 83 -14.74 1.63 0.05
N LEU A 84 -14.50 1.08 -1.14
CA LEU A 84 -13.31 1.40 -1.94
C LEU A 84 -13.24 2.90 -2.25
N ASN A 85 -14.36 3.50 -2.67
CA ASN A 85 -14.43 4.92 -2.94
C ASN A 85 -14.21 5.78 -1.68
N GLN A 86 -14.70 5.32 -0.52
CA GLN A 86 -14.42 6.00 0.75
C GLN A 86 -12.92 5.99 1.08
N MET A 87 -12.24 4.84 0.95
CA MET A 87 -10.80 4.74 1.23
C MET A 87 -9.98 5.58 0.25
N LYS A 88 -10.35 5.59 -1.03
CA LYS A 88 -9.71 6.48 -2.02
C LYS A 88 -9.87 7.95 -1.65
N ALA A 89 -11.07 8.37 -1.25
CA ALA A 89 -11.32 9.75 -0.81
C ALA A 89 -10.60 10.11 0.51
N GLU A 90 -10.26 9.13 1.35
CA GLU A 90 -9.43 9.32 2.53
C GLU A 90 -7.95 9.45 2.16
N ALA A 91 -7.46 8.61 1.25
CA ALA A 91 -6.09 8.69 0.73
C ALA A 91 -5.81 10.01 0.00
N GLU A 92 -6.74 10.50 -0.83
CA GLU A 92 -6.63 11.79 -1.53
C GLU A 92 -6.58 12.98 -0.55
N ARG A 93 -7.31 12.91 0.57
CA ARG A 93 -7.33 13.98 1.58
C ARG A 93 -6.03 14.08 2.38
N GLU A 94 -5.35 12.95 2.59
CA GLU A 94 -4.05 12.95 3.27
C GLU A 94 -2.93 13.51 2.37
N GLU A 95 -3.03 13.31 1.05
CA GLU A 95 -2.09 13.84 0.06
C GLU A 95 -2.16 15.38 -0.04
N GLU A 96 -3.37 15.95 0.00
CA GLU A 96 -3.57 17.41 0.02
C GLU A 96 -3.09 18.07 1.32
N ALA A 97 -3.25 17.40 2.47
CA ALA A 97 -2.79 17.89 3.76
C ALA A 97 -1.26 17.94 3.89
N GLN A 98 -0.54 17.05 3.20
CA GLN A 98 0.92 17.02 3.18
C GLN A 98 1.53 18.04 2.20
N SER A 99 0.82 18.38 1.13
CA SER A 99 1.23 19.40 0.14
C SER A 99 1.23 20.82 0.71
N HIS A 100 0.26 21.18 1.57
CA HIS A 100 0.19 22.54 2.16
C HIS A 100 1.07 22.76 3.40
N GLY A 101 1.80 21.75 3.88
CA GLY A 101 2.71 21.88 5.03
C GLY A 101 4.07 22.50 4.73
N THR A 102 4.43 22.67 3.46
CA THR A 102 5.79 23.15 3.05
C THR A 102 5.86 24.64 2.71
N GLU A 103 4.74 25.36 2.59
CA GLU A 103 4.75 26.80 2.26
C GLU A 103 4.76 27.75 3.49
N ALA A 104 4.81 27.23 4.72
CA ALA A 104 4.78 28.06 5.94
C ALA A 104 6.16 28.41 6.54
N LEU A 105 7.25 28.21 5.80
CA LEU A 105 8.61 28.60 6.19
C LEU A 105 9.30 29.36 5.04
N CYS A 106 8.81 30.56 4.75
CA CYS A 106 9.55 31.62 4.07
C CYS A 106 9.22 32.97 4.73
#